data_AF-A0A4Q3HW92-F1
#
_entry.id   AF-A0A4Q3HW92-F1
#
_cell.length_a   1.000
_cell.length_b   1.000
_cell.length_c   1.000
_cell.angle_alpha   90.00
_cell.angle_beta   90.00
_cell.angle_gamma   90.00
#
_symmetry.space_group_name_H-M   'P 1'
#
loop_
_entity.id
_entity.type
_entity.pdbx_description
1 polymer ?
#
loop_
_entity_poly.entity_id
_entity_poly.type
_entity_poly.pdbx_seq_one_letter_code
_entity_poly.pdbx_strand_id
1 'polypeptide(L)'
;PFGTALDTSSAEFKRIVDETNLPPSVRLAESGDAKVQAEMTQSFGNAMLMGLLLVLVVLILLFKDVIQPLTILFSLPLAIGGVAVALIVTQNALSMPVLIGILMLMGIVTKNAILLVDFAIEMKRHGLERVHAMVEAGRKRARPIIMTSIAMSAGMLPSAMGIGEGGSFRAPMAIAVIGGIIVSTVLSLLVVPAFFLIMDDLSGLLGRIFGRLVGKKEEEDFGLSNEELTQENRDLGERLRRLERENGIDHDMLSASGGAKVLRLPPMAAE
;
A
#
# COMPACT_ATOMS: atom_id res chain seq x y z
N PRO A 1 14.11 -41.15 -6.66
CA PRO A 1 15.30 -40.30 -6.39
C PRO A 1 14.87 -38.94 -5.84
N PHE A 2 15.27 -38.61 -4.61
CA PHE A 2 15.04 -37.27 -4.07
C PHE A 2 15.82 -36.28 -4.95
N GLY A 3 15.12 -35.39 -5.66
CA GLY A 3 15.77 -34.33 -6.42
C GLY A 3 16.38 -33.33 -5.45
N THR A 4 17.68 -33.05 -5.58
CA THR A 4 18.34 -31.96 -4.89
C THR A 4 18.18 -30.67 -5.68
N ALA A 5 18.09 -29.53 -5.00
CA ALA A 5 17.98 -28.24 -5.70
C ALA A 5 19.22 -28.02 -6.57
N LEU A 6 19.03 -27.54 -7.81
CA LEU A 6 20.14 -27.35 -8.75
C LEU A 6 21.24 -26.46 -8.17
N ASP A 7 20.85 -25.46 -7.38
CA ASP A 7 21.76 -24.56 -6.68
C ASP A 7 22.65 -25.30 -5.67
N THR A 8 22.05 -26.17 -4.84
CA THR A 8 22.81 -26.99 -3.87
C THR A 8 23.78 -27.96 -4.54
N SER A 9 23.38 -28.59 -5.65
CA SER A 9 24.24 -29.49 -6.41
C SER A 9 25.34 -28.76 -7.16
N SER A 10 25.06 -27.56 -7.70
CA SER A 10 26.05 -26.73 -8.39
C SER A 10 27.07 -26.14 -7.42
N ALA A 11 26.63 -25.75 -6.21
CA ALA A 11 27.51 -25.27 -5.15
C ALA A 11 28.44 -26.37 -4.64
N GLU A 12 27.92 -27.59 -4.43
CA GLU A 12 28.74 -28.72 -4.00
C GLU A 12 29.74 -29.15 -5.09
N PHE A 13 29.32 -29.12 -6.36
CA PHE A 13 30.22 -29.36 -7.49
C PHE A 13 31.37 -28.35 -7.52
N LYS A 14 31.08 -27.05 -7.38
CA LYS A 14 32.11 -26.00 -7.29
C LYS A 14 33.07 -26.23 -6.14
N ARG A 15 32.56 -26.61 -4.96
CA ARG A 15 33.39 -26.89 -3.77
C ARG A 15 34.39 -28.01 -4.02
N ILE A 16 33.94 -29.13 -4.59
CA ILE A 16 34.80 -30.29 -4.91
C ILE A 16 35.84 -29.92 -5.97
N VAL A 17 35.44 -29.12 -6.95
CA VAL A 17 36.32 -28.64 -8.02
C VAL A 17 37.38 -27.69 -7.48
N ASP A 18 37.03 -26.76 -6.58
CA ASP A 18 37.98 -25.83 -5.94
C ASP A 18 38.96 -26.55 -5.01
N GLU A 19 38.54 -27.66 -4.37
CA GLU A 19 39.40 -28.55 -3.58
C GLU A 19 40.33 -29.40 -4.48
N THR A 20 40.03 -29.53 -5.77
CA THR A 20 40.83 -30.30 -6.72
C THR A 20 41.83 -29.37 -7.42
N ASN A 21 43.13 -29.68 -7.31
CA ASN A 21 44.19 -28.88 -7.93
C ASN A 21 44.14 -28.98 -9.47
N LEU A 22 43.32 -28.15 -10.11
CA LEU A 22 43.14 -28.15 -11.56
C LEU A 22 44.36 -27.54 -12.28
N PRO A 23 44.74 -28.09 -13.46
CA PRO A 23 45.78 -27.49 -14.28
C PRO A 23 45.44 -26.04 -14.68
N PRO A 24 46.42 -25.12 -14.80
CA PRO A 24 46.17 -23.71 -15.16
C PRO A 24 45.47 -23.50 -16.51
N SER A 25 45.43 -24.53 -17.35
CA SER A 25 44.78 -24.54 -18.67
C SER A 25 43.28 -24.86 -18.62
N VAL A 26 42.75 -25.32 -17.49
CA VAL A 26 41.33 -25.68 -17.35
C VAL A 26 40.55 -24.54 -16.72
N ARG A 27 39.53 -24.05 -17.41
CA ARG A 27 38.58 -23.06 -16.88
C ARG A 27 37.20 -23.69 -16.79
N LEU A 28 36.55 -23.55 -15.64
CA LEU A 28 35.14 -23.90 -15.54
C LEU A 28 34.30 -22.85 -16.25
N ALA A 29 33.50 -23.32 -17.18
CA ALA A 29 32.41 -22.56 -17.77
C ALA A 29 31.11 -23.17 -17.27
N GLU A 30 30.29 -22.37 -16.57
CA GLU A 30 28.90 -22.77 -16.32
C GLU A 30 28.18 -22.86 -17.66
N SER A 31 27.58 -24.02 -17.95
CA SER A 31 26.87 -24.29 -19.20
C SER A 31 25.62 -25.11 -18.93
N GLY A 32 24.67 -25.10 -19.88
CA GLY A 32 23.39 -25.79 -19.73
C GLY A 32 22.40 -25.07 -18.80
N ASP A 33 21.60 -25.86 -18.08
CA ASP A 33 20.45 -25.37 -17.31
C ASP A 33 20.83 -24.45 -16.14
N ALA A 34 21.98 -24.65 -15.51
CA ALA A 34 22.44 -23.81 -14.40
C ALA A 34 22.74 -22.37 -14.86
N LYS A 35 23.38 -22.20 -16.02
CA LYS A 35 23.64 -20.88 -16.61
C LYS A 35 22.33 -20.19 -16.99
N VAL A 36 21.43 -20.92 -17.65
CA VAL A 36 20.12 -20.39 -18.07
C VAL A 36 19.30 -19.96 -16.86
N GLN A 37 19.30 -20.76 -15.78
CA GLN A 37 18.62 -20.42 -14.53
C GLN A 37 19.21 -19.15 -13.89
N ALA A 38 20.55 -19.06 -13.80
CA ALA A 38 21.21 -17.88 -13.24
C ALA A 38 20.92 -16.61 -14.05
N GLU A 39 21.01 -16.68 -15.39
CA GLU A 39 20.74 -15.56 -16.29
C GLU A 39 19.29 -15.09 -16.20
N MET A 40 18.34 -16.03 -16.10
CA MET A 40 16.92 -15.73 -15.89
C MET A 40 16.68 -15.10 -14.51
N THR A 41 17.27 -15.61 -13.43
CA THR A 41 17.13 -15.04 -12.08
C THR A 41 17.71 -13.62 -12.02
N GLN A 42 18.85 -13.38 -12.64
CA GLN A 42 19.45 -12.05 -12.73
C GLN A 42 18.58 -11.09 -13.53
N SER A 43 18.11 -11.51 -14.71
CA SER A 43 17.21 -10.72 -15.55
C SER A 43 15.90 -10.39 -14.83
N PHE A 44 15.37 -11.35 -14.08
CA PHE A 44 14.17 -11.17 -13.28
C PHE A 44 14.39 -10.20 -12.11
N GLY A 45 15.52 -10.30 -11.42
CA GLY A 45 15.90 -9.35 -10.36
C GLY A 45 16.00 -7.92 -10.90
N ASN A 46 16.62 -7.74 -12.07
CA ASN A 46 16.68 -6.44 -12.74
C ASN A 46 15.29 -5.93 -13.14
N ALA A 47 14.42 -6.79 -13.67
CA ALA A 47 13.05 -6.43 -14.02
C ALA A 47 12.22 -6.04 -12.79
N MET A 48 12.39 -6.75 -11.66
CA MET A 48 11.72 -6.43 -10.41
C MET A 48 12.19 -5.08 -9.84
N LEU A 49 13.49 -4.80 -9.88
CA LEU A 49 14.04 -3.51 -9.45
C LEU A 49 13.52 -2.36 -10.32
N MET A 50 13.53 -2.53 -11.64
CA MET A 50 13.01 -1.53 -12.57
C MET A 50 11.52 -1.31 -12.37
N GLY A 51 10.75 -2.38 -12.17
CA GLY A 51 9.32 -2.31 -11.86
C GLY A 51 9.04 -1.59 -10.54
N LEU A 52 9.83 -1.88 -9.50
CA LEU A 52 9.74 -1.19 -8.21
C LEU A 52 10.02 0.31 -8.36
N LEU A 53 11.02 0.69 -9.15
CA LEU A 53 11.37 2.09 -9.40
C LEU A 53 10.26 2.80 -10.20
N LEU A 54 9.67 2.15 -11.19
CA LEU A 54 8.52 2.68 -11.93
C LEU A 54 7.31 2.89 -11.02
N VAL A 55 7.00 1.92 -10.17
CA VAL A 55 5.92 2.05 -9.17
C VAL A 55 6.21 3.22 -8.23
N LEU A 56 7.46 3.36 -7.75
CA LEU A 56 7.85 4.49 -6.91
C LEU A 56 7.61 5.84 -7.61
N VAL A 57 8.01 6.00 -8.87
CA VAL A 57 7.80 7.23 -9.64
C VAL A 57 6.31 7.53 -9.79
N VAL A 58 5.51 6.53 -10.12
CA VAL A 58 4.05 6.69 -10.23
C VAL A 58 3.43 7.09 -8.90
N LEU A 59 3.88 6.52 -7.78
CA LEU A 59 3.39 6.88 -6.45
C LEU A 59 3.78 8.30 -6.05
N ILE A 60 5.00 8.74 -6.36
CA ILE A 60 5.44 10.12 -6.13
C ILE A 60 4.55 11.09 -6.92
N LEU A 61 4.23 10.77 -8.18
CA LEU A 61 3.32 11.58 -8.99
C LEU A 61 1.89 11.58 -8.44
N LEU A 62 1.43 10.45 -7.90
CA LEU A 62 0.09 10.31 -7.33
C LEU A 62 -0.07 11.14 -6.05
N PHE A 63 0.86 11.01 -5.12
CA PHE A 63 0.76 11.62 -3.78
C PHE A 63 1.40 13.01 -3.68
N LYS A 64 2.20 13.43 -4.69
CA LYS A 64 2.99 14.67 -4.65
C LYS A 64 3.90 14.80 -3.42
N ASP A 65 4.24 13.67 -2.80
CA ASP A 65 5.13 13.56 -1.64
C ASP A 65 6.04 12.34 -1.85
N VAL A 66 7.28 12.41 -1.35
CA VAL A 66 8.29 11.34 -1.48
C VAL A 66 8.26 10.40 -0.27
N ILE A 67 7.80 10.88 0.89
CA ILE A 67 7.79 10.10 2.14
C ILE A 67 6.64 9.09 2.17
N GLN A 68 5.47 9.47 1.64
CA GLN A 68 4.28 8.63 1.66
C GLN A 68 4.42 7.39 0.75
N PRO A 69 4.93 7.50 -0.51
CA PRO A 69 5.27 6.34 -1.34
C PRO A 69 6.23 5.36 -0.67
N LEU A 70 7.25 5.86 0.03
CA LEU A 70 8.23 5.02 0.71
C LEU A 70 7.58 4.17 1.81
N THR A 71 6.60 4.74 2.52
CA THR A 71 5.80 4.04 3.53
C THR A 71 5.02 2.87 2.91
N ILE A 72 4.46 3.06 1.71
CA ILE A 72 3.74 2.01 0.97
C ILE A 72 4.70 0.90 0.56
N LEU A 73 5.88 1.24 0.03
CA LEU A 73 6.87 0.26 -0.40
C LEU A 73 7.45 -0.56 0.76
N PHE A 74 7.45 -0.02 1.98
CA PHE A 74 7.85 -0.77 3.17
C PHE A 74 6.97 -2.01 3.42
N SER A 75 5.74 -2.06 2.89
CA SER A 75 4.89 -3.27 2.97
C SER A 75 5.38 -4.44 2.11
N LEU A 76 6.23 -4.19 1.10
CA LEU A 76 6.68 -5.21 0.16
C LEU A 76 7.59 -6.28 0.80
N PRO A 77 8.62 -5.93 1.59
CA PRO A 77 9.40 -6.92 2.34
C PRO A 77 8.53 -7.82 3.22
N LEU A 78 7.46 -7.27 3.83
CA LEU A 78 6.55 -8.04 4.69
C LEU A 78 5.80 -9.09 3.88
N ALA A 79 5.41 -8.77 2.64
CA ALA A 79 4.78 -9.71 1.74
C ALA A 79 5.72 -10.85 1.30
N ILE A 80 6.98 -10.52 1.00
CA ILE A 80 8.02 -11.51 0.69
C ILE A 80 8.23 -12.44 1.89
N GLY A 81 8.19 -11.91 3.12
CA GLY A 81 8.22 -12.72 4.34
C GLY A 81 7.07 -13.74 4.39
N GLY A 82 5.86 -13.33 4.00
CA GLY A 82 4.70 -14.24 3.89
C GLY A 82 4.90 -15.36 2.86
N VAL A 83 5.49 -15.04 1.71
CA VAL A 83 5.85 -16.04 0.68
C VAL A 83 6.85 -17.04 1.24
N ALA A 84 7.91 -16.56 1.91
CA ALA A 84 8.93 -17.41 2.48
C ALA A 84 8.33 -18.39 3.50
N VAL A 85 7.49 -17.90 4.42
CA VAL A 85 6.79 -18.75 5.40
C VAL A 85 5.94 -19.81 4.69
N ALA A 86 5.18 -19.44 3.67
CA ALA A 86 4.30 -20.37 2.95
C ALA A 86 5.07 -21.46 2.22
N LEU A 87 6.19 -21.12 1.57
CA LEU A 87 7.04 -22.08 0.87
C LEU A 87 7.74 -23.03 1.84
N ILE A 88 8.21 -22.52 2.99
CA ILE A 88 8.83 -23.36 4.03
C ILE A 88 7.80 -24.34 4.60
N VAL A 89 6.59 -23.87 4.91
CA VAL A 89 5.51 -24.74 5.45
C VAL A 89 5.11 -25.81 4.44
N THR A 90 5.06 -25.47 3.15
CA THR A 90 4.68 -26.40 2.08
C THR A 90 5.85 -27.18 1.49
N GLN A 91 7.08 -26.98 1.99
CA GLN A 91 8.31 -27.62 1.52
C GLN A 91 8.56 -27.45 0.01
N ASN A 92 8.17 -26.29 -0.54
CA ASN A 92 8.37 -25.95 -1.94
C ASN A 92 9.66 -25.13 -2.14
N ALA A 93 10.42 -25.44 -3.19
CA ALA A 93 11.61 -24.69 -3.54
C ALA A 93 11.26 -23.36 -4.23
N LEU A 94 12.16 -22.38 -4.07
CA LEU A 94 12.11 -21.14 -4.85
C LEU A 94 12.44 -21.46 -6.31
N SER A 95 11.45 -21.27 -7.18
CA SER A 95 11.49 -21.64 -8.60
C SER A 95 11.00 -20.47 -9.46
N MET A 96 11.15 -20.57 -10.78
CA MET A 96 10.67 -19.53 -11.72
C MET A 96 9.19 -19.16 -11.54
N PRO A 97 8.25 -20.13 -11.36
CA PRO A 97 6.86 -19.80 -11.06
C PRO A 97 6.68 -18.99 -9.76
N VAL A 98 7.45 -19.31 -8.72
CA VAL A 98 7.41 -18.59 -7.45
C VAL A 98 7.86 -17.14 -7.63
N LEU A 99 8.90 -16.90 -8.43
CA LEU A 99 9.37 -15.55 -8.76
C LEU A 99 8.27 -14.73 -9.45
N ILE A 100 7.56 -15.31 -10.44
CA ILE A 100 6.40 -14.67 -11.08
C ILE A 100 5.30 -14.37 -10.05
N GLY A 101 5.05 -15.31 -9.13
CA GLY A 101 4.13 -15.12 -8.00
C GLY A 101 4.50 -13.94 -7.11
N ILE A 102 5.78 -13.79 -6.76
CA ILE A 102 6.28 -12.65 -5.97
C ILE A 102 6.05 -11.34 -6.72
N LEU A 103 6.32 -11.28 -8.03
CA LEU A 103 6.08 -10.08 -8.83
C LEU A 103 4.59 -9.69 -8.87
N MET A 104 3.70 -10.67 -9.04
CA MET A 104 2.25 -10.42 -8.94
C MET A 104 1.86 -9.94 -7.54
N LEU A 105 2.39 -10.58 -6.51
CA LEU A 105 2.12 -10.24 -5.11
C LEU A 105 2.53 -8.80 -4.79
N MET A 106 3.66 -8.33 -5.32
CA MET A 106 4.08 -6.94 -5.14
C MET A 106 2.98 -5.96 -5.57
N GLY A 107 2.36 -6.16 -6.72
CA GLY A 107 1.27 -5.29 -7.19
C GLY A 107 0.02 -5.37 -6.31
N ILE A 108 -0.36 -6.59 -5.89
CA ILE A 108 -1.55 -6.82 -5.05
C ILE A 108 -1.40 -6.14 -3.67
N VAL A 109 -0.25 -6.33 -3.03
CA VAL A 109 0.03 -5.76 -1.70
C VAL A 109 0.18 -4.24 -1.79
N THR A 110 0.89 -3.75 -2.80
CA THR A 110 1.02 -2.30 -3.03
C THR A 110 -0.35 -1.66 -3.20
N LYS A 111 -1.26 -2.25 -4.00
CA LYS A 111 -2.63 -1.74 -4.15
C LYS A 111 -3.36 -1.62 -2.82
N ASN A 112 -3.27 -2.63 -1.96
CA ASN A 112 -3.95 -2.61 -0.66
C ASN A 112 -3.38 -1.52 0.26
N ALA A 113 -2.05 -1.32 0.25
CA ALA A 113 -1.40 -0.26 1.01
C ALA A 113 -1.70 1.14 0.45
N ILE A 114 -1.71 1.31 -0.88
CA ILE A 114 -2.11 2.56 -1.56
C ILE A 114 -3.50 2.98 -1.10
N LEU A 115 -4.49 2.08 -1.17
CA LEU A 115 -5.88 2.42 -0.83
C LEU A 115 -6.07 2.85 0.63
N LEU A 116 -5.26 2.32 1.54
CA LEU A 116 -5.28 2.67 2.96
C LEU A 116 -4.65 4.05 3.20
N VAL A 117 -3.44 4.26 2.66
CA VAL A 117 -2.68 5.51 2.83
C VAL A 117 -3.37 6.67 2.13
N ASP A 118 -3.86 6.47 0.92
CA ASP A 118 -4.64 7.45 0.15
C ASP A 118 -5.87 7.93 0.94
N PHE A 119 -6.62 6.99 1.53
CA PHE A 119 -7.78 7.33 2.34
C PHE A 119 -7.38 8.07 3.63
N ALA A 120 -6.25 7.72 4.24
CA ALA A 120 -5.76 8.44 5.42
C ALA A 120 -5.35 9.88 5.08
N ILE A 121 -4.72 10.10 3.93
CA ILE A 121 -4.36 11.44 3.43
C ILE A 121 -5.62 12.26 3.15
N GLU A 122 -6.61 11.67 2.49
CA GLU A 122 -7.88 12.34 2.21
C GLU A 122 -8.62 12.73 3.49
N MET A 123 -8.62 11.87 4.51
CA MET A 123 -9.21 12.20 5.81
C MET A 123 -8.42 13.30 6.53
N LYS A 124 -7.08 13.32 6.42
CA LYS A 124 -6.27 14.47 6.89
C LYS A 124 -6.63 15.76 6.16
N ARG A 125 -6.93 15.68 4.85
CA ARG A 125 -7.39 16.84 4.04
C ARG A 125 -8.73 17.40 4.51
N HIS A 126 -9.59 16.55 5.05
CA HIS A 126 -10.84 16.96 5.70
C HIS A 126 -10.67 17.47 7.15
N GLY A 127 -9.44 17.75 7.61
CA GLY A 127 -9.17 18.33 8.92
C GLY A 127 -9.13 17.33 10.09
N LEU A 128 -9.14 16.02 9.83
CA LEU A 128 -8.99 15.02 10.90
C LEU A 128 -7.54 14.93 11.37
N GLU A 129 -7.38 14.81 12.69
CA GLU A 129 -6.10 14.51 13.29
C GLU A 129 -5.51 13.21 12.70
N ARG A 130 -4.20 13.20 12.42
CA ARG A 130 -3.48 12.09 11.76
C ARG A 130 -3.80 10.69 12.28
N VAL A 131 -3.90 10.52 13.60
CA VAL A 131 -4.19 9.21 14.22
C VAL A 131 -5.64 8.81 13.95
N HIS A 132 -6.57 9.73 14.14
CA HIS A 132 -7.99 9.54 13.86
C HIS A 132 -8.23 9.27 12.37
N ALA A 133 -7.55 10.00 11.48
CA ALA A 133 -7.61 9.80 10.03
C ALA A 133 -7.16 8.37 9.63
N MET A 134 -6.06 7.89 10.21
CA MET A 134 -5.55 6.54 9.92
C MET A 134 -6.46 5.43 10.47
N VAL A 135 -7.01 5.60 11.68
CA VAL A 135 -7.97 4.65 12.25
C VAL A 135 -9.24 4.58 11.40
N GLU A 136 -9.75 5.73 10.97
CA GLU A 136 -10.95 5.80 10.14
C GLU A 136 -10.71 5.21 8.74
N ALA A 137 -9.55 5.46 8.15
CA ALA A 137 -9.11 4.83 6.91
C ALA A 137 -9.05 3.30 7.04
N GLY A 138 -8.42 2.81 8.12
CA GLY A 138 -8.36 1.39 8.45
C GLY A 138 -9.76 0.78 8.55
N ARG A 139 -10.66 1.42 9.29
CA ARG A 139 -12.04 0.92 9.48
C ARG A 139 -12.81 0.83 8.16
N LYS A 140 -12.71 1.85 7.30
CA LYS A 140 -13.42 1.88 6.01
C LYS A 140 -12.81 0.93 4.98
N ARG A 141 -11.50 0.70 5.01
CA ARG A 141 -10.79 -0.12 4.02
C ARG A 141 -10.59 -1.57 4.43
N ALA A 142 -10.60 -1.90 5.72
CA ALA A 142 -10.35 -3.27 6.20
C ALA A 142 -11.31 -4.28 5.58
N ARG A 143 -12.61 -3.99 5.53
CA ARG A 143 -13.61 -4.90 4.95
C ARG A 143 -13.37 -5.15 3.45
N PRO A 144 -13.19 -4.13 2.59
CA PRO A 144 -12.78 -4.33 1.20
C PRO A 144 -11.44 -5.07 1.03
N ILE A 145 -10.41 -4.78 1.83
CA ILE A 145 -9.09 -5.43 1.73
C ILE A 145 -9.16 -6.91 2.10
N ILE A 146 -9.90 -7.25 3.15
CA ILE A 146 -10.14 -8.64 3.55
C ILE A 146 -10.93 -9.37 2.47
N MET A 147 -11.95 -8.73 1.89
CA MET A 147 -12.75 -9.30 0.80
C MET A 147 -11.90 -9.69 -0.40
N THR A 148 -11.00 -8.83 -0.88
CA THR A 148 -10.14 -9.13 -2.04
C THR A 148 -9.14 -10.23 -1.72
N SER A 149 -8.61 -10.23 -0.50
CA SER A 149 -7.64 -11.22 -0.04
C SER A 149 -8.24 -12.62 0.03
N ILE A 150 -9.46 -12.74 0.59
CA ILE A 150 -10.20 -14.01 0.63
C ILE A 150 -10.57 -14.46 -0.78
N ALA A 151 -11.11 -13.56 -1.61
CA ALA A 151 -11.53 -13.89 -2.97
C ALA A 151 -10.34 -14.39 -3.82
N MET A 152 -9.20 -13.71 -3.76
CA MET A 152 -8.01 -14.11 -4.51
C MET A 152 -7.41 -15.41 -3.98
N SER A 153 -7.36 -15.58 -2.65
CA SER A 153 -6.87 -16.82 -2.04
C SER A 153 -7.73 -18.01 -2.41
N ALA A 154 -9.06 -17.87 -2.34
CA ALA A 154 -10.01 -18.89 -2.75
C ALA A 154 -9.92 -19.18 -4.26
N GLY A 155 -9.77 -18.15 -5.10
CA GLY A 155 -9.63 -18.32 -6.55
C GLY A 155 -8.35 -19.03 -6.97
N MET A 156 -7.26 -18.89 -6.20
CA MET A 156 -5.99 -19.58 -6.45
C MET A 156 -5.91 -20.97 -5.82
N LEU A 157 -6.85 -21.34 -4.94
CA LEU A 157 -6.85 -22.61 -4.23
C LEU A 157 -6.83 -23.85 -5.15
N PRO A 158 -7.62 -23.91 -6.27
CA PRO A 158 -7.54 -25.04 -7.19
C PRO A 158 -6.18 -25.17 -7.86
N SER A 159 -5.54 -24.04 -8.17
CA SER A 159 -4.19 -24.00 -8.75
C SER A 159 -3.14 -24.43 -7.73
N ALA A 160 -3.31 -24.10 -6.44
CA ALA A 160 -2.43 -24.55 -5.37
C ALA A 160 -2.52 -26.06 -5.12
N MET A 161 -3.69 -26.66 -5.34
CA MET A 161 -3.87 -28.12 -5.30
C MET A 161 -3.28 -28.84 -6.52
N GLY A 162 -2.80 -28.11 -7.53
CA GLY A 162 -2.18 -28.69 -8.73
C GLY A 162 -3.17 -29.44 -9.62
N ILE A 163 -4.46 -29.10 -9.58
CA ILE A 163 -5.49 -29.77 -10.38
C ILE A 163 -5.37 -29.33 -11.84
N GLY A 164 -5.18 -30.29 -12.75
CA GLY A 164 -5.09 -30.08 -14.19
C GLY A 164 -3.67 -30.14 -14.75
N GLU A 165 -3.55 -30.02 -16.08
CA GLU A 165 -2.24 -30.04 -16.75
C GLU A 165 -1.36 -28.88 -16.28
N GLY A 166 -0.05 -29.09 -16.15
CA GLY A 166 0.87 -28.05 -15.65
C GLY A 166 0.67 -27.66 -14.18
N GLY A 167 -0.07 -28.47 -13.40
CA GLY A 167 -0.27 -28.25 -11.96
C GLY A 167 1.04 -28.17 -11.17
N SER A 168 2.05 -28.97 -11.54
CA SER A 168 3.38 -28.93 -10.90
C SER A 168 4.12 -27.61 -11.09
N PHE A 169 3.87 -26.89 -12.19
CA PHE A 169 4.43 -25.56 -12.44
C PHE A 169 3.63 -24.46 -11.73
N ARG A 170 2.30 -24.58 -11.72
CA ARG A 170 1.41 -23.53 -11.16
C ARG A 170 1.20 -23.61 -9.65
N ALA A 171 1.32 -24.80 -9.05
CA ALA A 171 1.07 -24.99 -7.62
C ALA A 171 2.04 -24.19 -6.73
N PRO A 172 3.37 -24.23 -6.93
CA PRO A 172 4.30 -23.43 -6.12
C PRO A 172 4.05 -21.92 -6.22
N MET A 173 3.68 -21.44 -7.42
CA MET A 173 3.29 -20.05 -7.64
C MET A 173 2.03 -19.67 -6.85
N ALA A 174 0.97 -20.48 -6.95
CA ALA A 174 -0.30 -20.22 -6.27
C ALA A 174 -0.13 -20.26 -4.74
N ILE A 175 0.63 -21.22 -4.22
CA ILE A 175 0.94 -21.33 -2.79
C ILE A 175 1.70 -20.09 -2.29
N ALA A 176 2.72 -19.65 -3.04
CA ALA A 176 3.47 -18.44 -2.72
C ALA A 176 2.55 -17.22 -2.65
N VAL A 177 1.67 -17.02 -3.64
CA VAL A 177 0.76 -15.87 -3.66
C VAL A 177 -0.28 -15.95 -2.54
N ILE A 178 -0.90 -17.10 -2.30
CA ILE A 178 -1.89 -17.28 -1.21
C ILE A 178 -1.26 -16.95 0.14
N GLY A 179 -0.12 -17.56 0.45
CA GLY A 179 0.55 -17.32 1.73
C GLY A 179 1.06 -15.89 1.87
N GLY A 180 1.60 -15.34 0.79
CA GLY A 180 1.98 -13.93 0.69
C GLY A 180 0.82 -12.98 0.99
N ILE A 181 -0.35 -13.19 0.37
CA ILE A 181 -1.54 -12.35 0.58
C ILE A 181 -2.08 -12.48 2.00
N ILE A 182 -2.21 -13.69 2.54
CA ILE A 182 -2.78 -13.89 3.88
C ILE A 182 -1.92 -13.20 4.92
N VAL A 183 -0.60 -13.44 4.90
CA VAL A 183 0.32 -12.85 5.86
C VAL A 183 0.42 -11.34 5.62
N SER A 184 0.59 -10.89 4.37
CA SER A 184 0.70 -9.46 4.06
C SER A 184 -0.55 -8.67 4.40
N THR A 185 -1.75 -9.23 4.26
CA THR A 185 -2.98 -8.50 4.58
C THR A 185 -3.09 -8.23 6.08
N VAL A 186 -2.78 -9.23 6.91
CA VAL A 186 -2.76 -9.05 8.37
C VAL A 186 -1.64 -8.09 8.78
N LEU A 187 -0.43 -8.30 8.27
CA LEU A 187 0.73 -7.48 8.61
C LEU A 187 0.58 -6.05 8.09
N SER A 188 0.02 -5.83 6.91
CA SER A 188 -0.12 -4.49 6.32
C SER A 188 -1.16 -3.67 7.06
N LEU A 189 -2.28 -4.26 7.48
CA LEU A 189 -3.28 -3.55 8.28
C LEU A 189 -2.76 -3.11 9.65
N LEU A 190 -1.70 -3.72 10.16
CA LEU A 190 -1.08 -3.37 11.44
C LEU A 190 0.16 -2.48 11.26
N VAL A 191 1.06 -2.86 10.36
CA VAL A 191 2.36 -2.21 10.18
C VAL A 191 2.25 -0.95 9.33
N VAL A 192 1.42 -0.91 8.28
CA VAL A 192 1.32 0.28 7.42
C VAL A 192 0.78 1.50 8.20
N PRO A 193 -0.28 1.40 9.02
CA PRO A 193 -0.70 2.49 9.89
C PRO A 193 0.40 3.00 10.83
N ALA A 194 1.11 2.09 11.50
CA ALA A 194 2.18 2.43 12.43
C ALA A 194 3.34 3.13 11.70
N PHE A 195 3.76 2.59 10.56
CA PHE A 195 4.86 3.13 9.79
C PHE A 195 4.52 4.49 9.17
N PHE A 196 3.26 4.69 8.75
CA PHE A 196 2.78 5.98 8.29
C PHE A 196 2.88 7.04 9.37
N LEU A 197 2.46 6.75 10.61
CA LEU A 197 2.54 7.72 11.71
C LEU A 197 4.00 8.09 12.02
N ILE A 198 4.90 7.10 12.04
CA ILE A 198 6.34 7.31 12.26
C ILE A 198 6.94 8.16 11.13
N MET A 199 6.60 7.88 9.88
CA MET A 199 7.10 8.62 8.72
C MET A 199 6.54 10.04 8.64
N ASP A 200 5.28 10.26 9.06
CA ASP A 200 4.67 11.58 9.17
C ASP A 200 5.37 12.43 10.26
N ASP A 201 5.69 11.82 11.41
CA ASP A 201 6.50 12.45 12.46
C ASP A 201 7.91 12.83 11.96
N LEU A 202 8.55 11.91 11.23
CA LEU A 202 9.88 12.14 10.65
C LEU A 202 9.86 13.27 9.62
N SER A 203 8.81 13.36 8.81
CA SER A 203 8.62 14.46 7.85
C SER A 203 8.48 15.81 8.55
N GLY A 204 7.72 15.86 9.65
CA GLY A 204 7.59 17.08 10.47
C GLY A 204 8.91 17.49 11.13
N LEU A 205 9.71 16.52 11.59
CA LEU A 205 11.00 16.78 12.21
C LEU A 205 12.06 17.22 11.18
N LEU A 206 12.13 16.57 10.02
CA LEU A 206 12.99 17.01 8.91
C LEU A 206 12.58 18.40 8.41
N GLY A 207 11.28 18.69 8.31
CA GLY A 207 10.78 20.01 7.90
C GLY A 207 11.21 21.12 8.85
N ARG A 208 11.28 20.85 10.17
CA ARG A 208 11.80 21.81 11.15
C ARG A 208 13.32 22.00 11.07
N ILE A 209 14.07 20.96 10.73
CA ILE A 209 15.55 21.00 10.65
C ILE A 209 16.02 21.56 9.31
N PHE A 210 15.39 21.18 8.20
CA PHE A 210 15.73 21.57 6.84
C PHE A 210 14.88 22.72 6.29
N GLY A 211 13.94 23.28 7.06
CA GLY A 211 13.08 24.40 6.64
C GLY A 211 13.82 25.70 6.28
N ARG A 212 15.15 25.77 6.51
CA ARG A 212 16.01 26.84 5.98
C ARG A 212 16.55 26.58 4.57
N LEU A 213 16.53 25.33 4.07
CA LEU A 213 17.10 24.94 2.77
C LEU A 213 16.04 24.39 1.80
N VAL A 214 14.99 23.75 2.32
CA VAL A 214 13.88 23.20 1.53
C VAL A 214 12.75 24.23 1.56
N GLY A 215 12.47 24.83 0.42
CA GLY A 215 11.36 25.78 0.24
C GLY A 215 10.07 25.21 0.83
N LYS A 216 9.29 26.07 1.49
CA LYS A 216 8.05 25.73 2.18
C LYS A 216 7.29 24.67 1.39
N LYS A 217 7.09 23.50 2.01
CA LYS A 217 6.02 22.58 1.59
C LYS A 217 4.78 23.48 1.51
N GLU A 218 4.19 23.63 0.31
CA GLU A 218 2.95 24.39 0.16
C GLU A 218 2.04 23.86 1.27
N GLU A 219 1.73 24.75 2.22
CA GLU A 219 0.72 24.46 3.24
C GLU A 219 -0.53 24.23 2.41
N GLU A 220 -0.87 22.95 2.17
CA GLU A 220 -2.19 22.59 1.68
C GLU A 220 -3.15 23.30 2.64
N ASP A 221 -3.91 24.25 2.10
CA ASP A 221 -4.94 25.02 2.81
C ASP A 221 -5.99 24.01 3.28
N PHE A 222 -5.70 23.38 4.41
CA PHE A 222 -6.52 22.36 5.02
C PHE A 222 -7.72 23.09 5.60
N GLY A 223 -8.88 22.84 5.00
CA GLY A 223 -10.15 23.48 5.36
C GLY A 223 -10.28 23.63 6.87
N LEU A 224 -10.67 24.84 7.27
CA LEU A 224 -10.83 25.37 8.62
C LEU A 224 -10.75 24.30 9.71
N SER A 225 -9.80 24.44 10.63
CA SER A 225 -9.77 23.66 11.87
C SER A 225 -11.13 23.73 12.58
N ASN A 226 -11.52 22.71 13.36
CA ASN A 226 -12.76 22.77 14.16
C ASN A 226 -12.84 24.03 15.04
N GLU A 227 -11.69 24.57 15.46
CA GLU A 227 -11.60 25.85 16.17
C GLU A 227 -11.96 27.03 15.25
N GLU A 228 -11.47 27.04 14.02
CA GLU A 228 -11.76 28.07 13.02
C GLU A 228 -13.21 27.97 12.51
N LEU A 229 -13.78 26.78 12.30
CA LEU A 229 -15.21 26.60 12.02
C LEU A 229 -16.08 27.08 13.19
N THR A 230 -15.65 26.85 14.43
CA THR A 230 -16.39 27.32 15.61
C THR A 230 -16.32 28.85 15.69
N GLN A 231 -15.18 29.43 15.32
CA GLN A 231 -14.96 30.86 15.30
C GLN A 231 -15.72 31.54 14.16
N GLU A 232 -15.74 30.94 12.98
CA GLU A 232 -16.50 31.40 11.82
C GLU A 232 -18.01 31.26 12.06
N ASN A 233 -18.48 30.16 12.66
CA ASN A 233 -19.89 30.04 13.07
C ASN A 233 -20.27 31.08 14.13
N ARG A 234 -19.36 31.43 15.06
CA ARG A 234 -19.59 32.53 16.01
C ARG A 234 -19.67 33.87 15.29
N ASP A 235 -18.76 34.15 14.36
CA ASP A 235 -18.76 35.40 13.59
C ASP A 235 -20.01 35.52 12.70
N LEU A 236 -20.39 34.46 11.99
CA LEU A 236 -21.65 34.40 11.24
C LEU A 236 -22.86 34.61 12.16
N GLY A 237 -22.89 33.97 13.33
CA GLY A 237 -23.94 34.16 14.32
C GLY A 237 -24.05 35.60 14.83
N GLU A 238 -22.92 36.28 15.03
CA GLU A 238 -22.90 37.69 15.39
C GLU A 238 -23.37 38.61 14.25
N ARG A 239 -22.94 38.34 13.02
CA ARG A 239 -23.40 39.07 11.83
C ARG A 239 -24.90 38.91 11.63
N LEU A 240 -25.43 37.69 11.80
CA LEU A 240 -26.86 37.42 11.73
C LEU A 240 -27.62 38.23 12.79
N ARG A 241 -27.15 38.23 14.04
CA ARG A 241 -27.75 39.03 15.13
C ARG A 241 -27.66 40.54 14.92
N ARG A 242 -26.64 41.01 14.19
CA ARG A 242 -26.55 42.43 13.78
C ARG A 242 -27.59 42.75 12.72
N LEU A 243 -27.71 41.90 11.69
CA LEU A 243 -28.72 42.04 10.63
C LEU A 243 -30.15 41.90 11.16
N GLU A 244 -30.39 41.02 12.14
CA GLU A 244 -31.68 40.88 12.82
C GLU A 244 -32.04 42.15 13.59
N ARG A 245 -31.08 42.76 14.29
CA ARG A 245 -31.28 44.02 15.01
C ARG A 245 -31.51 45.20 14.07
N GLU A 246 -30.79 45.26 12.95
CA GLU A 246 -31.00 46.31 11.93
C GLU A 246 -32.36 46.18 11.24
N ASN A 247 -32.85 44.95 11.02
CA ASN A 247 -34.14 44.69 10.39
C ASN A 247 -35.32 44.58 11.39
N GLY A 248 -35.09 44.73 12.69
CA GLY A 248 -36.13 44.69 13.72
C GLY A 248 -36.87 43.35 13.83
N ILE A 249 -36.22 42.23 13.49
CA ILE A 249 -36.83 40.90 13.51
C ILE A 249 -36.54 40.25 14.87
N ASP A 250 -37.49 40.33 15.79
CA ASP A 250 -37.41 39.64 17.09
C ASP A 250 -37.66 38.14 16.92
N HIS A 251 -36.76 37.32 17.45
CA HIS A 251 -36.81 35.84 17.39
C HIS A 251 -38.06 35.26 18.08
N ASP A 252 -38.71 36.03 18.96
CA ASP A 252 -39.97 35.67 19.62
C ASP A 252 -41.16 35.60 18.64
N MET A 253 -41.12 36.31 17.49
CA MET A 253 -42.14 36.16 16.45
C MET A 253 -41.97 34.87 15.61
N LEU A 254 -40.76 34.33 15.53
CA LEU A 254 -40.48 33.09 14.78
C LEU A 254 -40.80 31.84 15.61
N SER A 255 -40.60 31.89 16.93
CA SER A 255 -40.97 30.80 17.85
C SER A 255 -42.50 30.63 18.00
N ALA A 256 -43.29 31.69 17.80
CA ALA A 256 -44.74 31.60 17.80
C ALA A 256 -45.34 31.03 16.49
N SER A 257 -44.52 30.87 15.44
CA SER A 257 -44.90 30.21 14.18
C SER A 257 -44.29 28.81 14.09
N GLY A 258 -44.47 28.03 15.17
CA GLY A 258 -44.30 26.58 15.15
C GLY A 258 -45.39 25.95 14.27
N GLY A 259 -45.17 25.96 12.96
CA GLY A 259 -46.10 25.37 12.00
C GLY A 259 -45.68 25.63 10.55
N ALA A 260 -44.86 24.74 10.01
CA ALA A 260 -44.67 24.50 8.58
C ALA A 260 -44.61 25.74 7.67
N LYS A 261 -43.45 26.41 7.60
CA LYS A 261 -43.13 27.24 6.42
C LYS A 261 -42.27 26.44 5.45
N VAL A 262 -42.96 25.64 4.64
CA VAL A 262 -42.47 25.25 3.32
C VAL A 262 -42.16 26.54 2.56
N LEU A 263 -40.89 26.78 2.24
CA LEU A 263 -40.46 27.84 1.34
C LEU A 263 -41.15 27.63 -0.02
N ARG A 264 -42.29 28.31 -0.25
CA ARG A 264 -42.83 28.47 -1.59
C ARG A 264 -42.00 29.53 -2.29
N LEU A 265 -41.07 29.07 -3.11
CA LEU A 265 -40.41 29.91 -4.12
C LEU A 265 -41.49 30.52 -5.05
N PRO A 266 -41.37 31.79 -5.46
CA PRO A 266 -42.26 32.37 -6.46
C PRO A 266 -42.14 31.61 -7.79
N PRO A 267 -43.23 31.46 -8.56
CA PRO A 267 -43.32 30.55 -9.72
C PRO A 267 -42.53 31.01 -10.97
N MET A 268 -41.48 31.81 -10.82
CA MET A 268 -40.72 32.42 -11.94
C MET A 268 -39.23 32.03 -11.96
N ALA A 269 -38.85 30.93 -11.31
CA ALA A 269 -37.46 30.42 -11.33
C ALA A 269 -37.39 29.00 -11.95
N ALA A 270 -38.18 28.78 -13.00
CA ALA A 270 -38.09 27.61 -13.86
C ALA A 270 -38.25 28.05 -15.32
N GLU A 271 -37.22 28.70 -15.83
CA GLU A 271 -36.78 28.66 -17.23
C GLU A 271 -35.26 28.55 -17.25
#